data_AF-A0A1Q3GMW6-F1
#
_entry.id   AF-A0A1Q3GMW6-F1
#
_cell.length_a   1.000
_cell.length_b   1.000
_cell.length_c   1.000
_cell.angle_alpha   90.00
_cell.angle_beta   90.00
_cell.angle_gamma   90.00
#
_symmetry.space_group_name_H-M   'P 1'
#
loop_
_entity.id
_entity.type
_entity.pdbx_description
1 polymer ?
#
loop_
_entity_poly.entity_id
_entity_poly.type
_entity_poly.pdbx_seq_one_letter_code
_entity_poly.pdbx_strand_id
1 'polypeptide(L)'
;MDLTGKWQIKNQSGSYYVRQLDDKIFWYGEEASTNPYWSNIAYGTIESNAIVKLTWVDVPKGTTISDGSVVLNISDSGQEMTVESQTGGFGSRVFQKIEKLVEA
;
A
#
# COMPACT_ATOMS: atom_id res chain seq x y z
N MET A 1 -1.08 2.60 16.55
CA MET A 1 -0.29 2.80 15.32
C MET A 1 -1.18 3.49 14.31
N ASP A 2 -0.67 4.48 13.58
CA ASP A 2 -1.40 5.17 12.52
C ASP A 2 -0.67 5.02 11.17
N LEU A 3 -1.31 4.33 10.23
CA LEU A 3 -0.80 4.06 8.89
C LEU A 3 -1.26 5.07 7.85
N THR A 4 -2.17 5.99 8.21
CA THR A 4 -2.65 7.03 7.30
C THR A 4 -1.50 7.91 6.82
N GLY A 5 -1.36 8.10 5.51
CA GLY A 5 -0.36 8.97 4.93
C GLY A 5 0.13 8.51 3.57
N LYS A 6 1.16 9.18 3.08
CA LYS A 6 1.83 8.82 1.84
C LYS A 6 3.01 7.90 2.13
N TRP A 7 3.09 6.84 1.35
CA TRP A 7 4.12 5.82 1.40
C TRP A 7 4.80 5.71 0.04
N GLN A 8 6.08 5.37 0.03
CA GLN A 8 6.84 5.11 -1.20
C GLN A 8 7.43 3.72 -1.17
N ILE A 9 7.65 3.13 -2.35
CA ILE A 9 8.42 1.90 -2.45
C ILE A 9 9.90 2.24 -2.20
N LYS A 10 10.56 1.51 -1.30
CA LYS A 10 11.97 1.71 -0.99
C LYS A 10 12.83 1.47 -2.24
N ASN A 11 13.60 2.48 -2.64
CA ASN A 11 14.51 2.45 -3.80
C ASN A 11 13.84 2.19 -5.17
N GLN A 12 12.52 2.42 -5.31
CA GLN A 12 11.80 2.24 -6.57
C GLN A 12 10.81 3.40 -6.80
N SER A 13 10.37 3.59 -8.05
CA SER A 13 9.24 4.48 -8.34
C SER A 13 7.95 3.88 -7.80
N GLY A 14 7.00 4.76 -7.45
CA GLY A 14 5.68 4.34 -6.99
C GLY A 14 5.33 4.91 -5.62
N SER A 15 4.10 5.43 -5.53
CA SER A 15 3.52 6.01 -4.32
C SER A 15 2.24 5.28 -3.95
N TYR A 16 2.00 5.20 -2.65
CA TYR A 16 0.79 4.65 -2.06
C TYR A 16 0.19 5.67 -1.10
N TYR A 17 -1.10 5.92 -1.25
CA TYR A 17 -1.90 6.82 -0.43
C TYR A 17 -2.76 5.95 0.46
N VAL A 18 -2.34 5.80 1.71
CA VAL A 18 -2.95 4.88 2.67
C VAL A 18 -3.89 5.66 3.58
N ARG A 19 -5.11 5.14 3.76
CA ARG A 19 -6.07 5.62 4.74
C ARG A 19 -6.44 4.49 5.69
N GLN A 20 -6.24 4.74 6.98
CA GLN A 20 -6.71 3.88 8.04
C GLN A 20 -8.01 4.42 8.64
N LEU A 21 -9.00 3.56 8.81
CA LEU A 21 -10.24 3.81 9.55
C LEU A 21 -10.45 2.66 10.53
N ASP A 22 -10.17 2.90 11.81
CA ASP A 22 -10.10 1.86 12.84
C ASP A 22 -9.14 0.72 12.43
N ASP A 23 -9.67 -0.48 12.22
CA ASP A 23 -8.99 -1.68 11.77
C ASP A 23 -8.97 -1.83 10.25
N LYS A 24 -9.62 -0.94 9.49
CA LYS A 24 -9.69 -1.03 8.02
C LYS A 24 -8.59 -0.22 7.37
N ILE A 25 -8.02 -0.79 6.31
CA ILE A 25 -7.05 -0.13 5.45
C ILE A 25 -7.62 -0.02 4.05
N PHE A 26 -7.46 1.17 3.49
CA PHE A 26 -7.69 1.46 2.09
C PHE A 26 -6.38 2.03 1.54
N TRP A 27 -6.05 1.69 0.31
CA TRP A 27 -5.03 2.44 -0.42
C TRP A 27 -5.41 2.72 -1.85
N TYR A 28 -4.75 3.73 -2.39
CA TYR A 28 -4.53 3.90 -3.81
C TYR A 28 -3.02 3.86 -4.07
N GLY A 29 -2.58 3.06 -5.04
CA GLY A 29 -1.19 2.94 -5.46
C GLY A 29 -1.02 3.32 -6.92
N GLU A 30 0.09 3.96 -7.25
CA GLU A 30 0.46 4.29 -8.63
C GLU A 30 1.98 4.32 -8.81
N GLU A 31 2.45 3.95 -10.01
CA GLU A 31 3.86 4.02 -10.40
C GLU A 31 4.34 5.47 -10.58
N ALA A 32 3.52 6.27 -11.25
CA ALA A 32 3.77 7.67 -11.60
C ALA A 32 2.45 8.44 -11.77
N SER A 33 2.49 9.76 -11.62
CA SER A 33 1.29 10.61 -11.68
C SER A 33 0.61 10.63 -13.05
N THR A 34 1.39 10.47 -14.12
CA THR A 34 0.96 10.56 -15.52
C THR A 34 1.36 9.29 -16.27
N ASN A 35 0.40 8.67 -16.97
CA ASN A 35 0.60 7.44 -17.75
C ASN A 35 1.39 6.34 -17.01
N PRO A 36 1.02 5.96 -15.77
CA PRO A 36 1.76 4.96 -15.01
C PRO A 36 1.73 3.58 -15.70
N TYR A 37 2.77 2.77 -15.48
CA TYR A 37 2.71 1.37 -15.92
C TYR A 37 1.62 0.59 -15.16
N TRP A 38 1.50 0.81 -13.85
CA TRP A 38 0.51 0.19 -12.97
C TRP A 38 -0.15 1.22 -12.06
N SER A 39 -1.40 0.93 -11.68
CA SER A 39 -2.11 1.64 -10.62
C SER A 39 -3.15 0.72 -10.03
N ASN A 40 -3.28 0.68 -8.71
CA ASN A 40 -4.23 -0.20 -8.03
C ASN A 40 -4.93 0.47 -6.86
N ILE A 41 -6.03 -0.13 -6.45
CA ILE A 41 -6.64 0.11 -5.14
C ILE A 41 -6.55 -1.15 -4.31
N ALA A 42 -6.61 -1.00 -3.00
CA ALA A 42 -6.77 -2.14 -2.11
C ALA A 42 -7.65 -1.81 -0.92
N TYR A 43 -8.21 -2.88 -0.36
CA TYR A 43 -8.99 -2.86 0.87
C TYR A 43 -8.67 -4.09 1.71
N GLY A 44 -8.69 -3.91 3.02
CA GLY A 44 -8.65 -5.02 3.97
C GLY A 44 -8.49 -4.52 5.39
N THR A 45 -7.81 -5.29 6.23
CA THR A 45 -7.80 -5.06 7.68
C THR A 45 -6.42 -5.21 8.31
N ILE A 46 -6.22 -4.48 9.41
CA ILE A 46 -5.14 -4.66 10.36
C ILE A 46 -5.58 -5.74 11.35
N GLU A 47 -4.81 -6.83 11.44
CA GLU A 47 -5.00 -7.87 12.43
C GLU A 47 -4.13 -7.61 13.68
N SER A 48 -4.34 -8.41 14.72
CA SER A 48 -3.44 -8.46 15.87
C SER A 48 -1.99 -8.72 15.42
N ASN A 49 -1.01 -8.15 16.13
CA ASN A 49 0.43 -8.28 15.85
C ASN A 49 0.95 -7.48 14.65
N ALA A 50 0.30 -6.36 14.31
CA ALA A 50 0.81 -5.45 13.27
C ALA A 50 0.92 -6.09 11.88
N ILE A 51 -0.01 -7.00 11.57
CA ILE A 51 -0.18 -7.62 10.25
C ILE A 51 -1.32 -6.90 9.52
N VAL A 52 -1.13 -6.58 8.25
CA VAL A 52 -2.19 -6.03 7.38
C VAL A 52 -2.45 -6.98 6.23
N LYS A 53 -3.70 -7.39 6.06
CA LYS A 53 -4.13 -8.24 4.94
C LYS A 53 -5.02 -7.45 4.00
N LEU A 54 -4.64 -7.37 2.73
CA LEU A 54 -5.36 -6.61 1.71
C LEU A 54 -5.67 -7.48 0.49
N THR A 55 -6.82 -7.23 -0.12
CA THR A 55 -7.10 -7.57 -1.51
C THR A 55 -6.91 -6.34 -2.37
N TRP A 56 -6.26 -6.48 -3.51
CA TRP A 56 -5.95 -5.38 -4.43
C TRP A 56 -6.37 -5.72 -5.86
N VAL A 57 -6.64 -4.67 -6.63
CA VAL A 57 -6.99 -4.76 -8.05
C VAL A 57 -6.43 -3.56 -8.80
N ASP A 58 -5.87 -3.80 -9.98
CA ASP A 58 -5.46 -2.74 -10.88
C ASP A 58 -6.68 -1.98 -11.41
N VAL A 59 -6.53 -0.66 -11.51
CA VAL A 59 -7.53 0.26 -12.08
C VAL A 59 -7.00 0.84 -13.40
N PRO A 60 -7.88 1.23 -14.34
CA PRO A 60 -7.50 1.57 -15.71
C PRO A 60 -6.87 2.98 -15.86
N LYS A 61 -6.03 3.38 -14.91
CA LYS A 61 -5.11 4.51 -15.07
C LYS A 61 -3.75 4.03 -15.62
N GLY A 62 -3.34 2.81 -15.26
CA GLY A 62 -2.16 2.15 -15.82
C GLY A 62 -2.47 1.19 -16.97
N THR A 63 -1.45 0.46 -17.40
CA THR A 63 -1.53 -0.52 -18.50
C THR A 63 -1.72 -1.96 -18.04
N THR A 64 -1.45 -2.26 -16.77
CA THR A 64 -1.67 -3.56 -16.16
C THR A 64 -3.12 -3.73 -15.70
N ILE A 65 -3.62 -4.97 -15.73
CA ILE A 65 -4.98 -5.35 -15.31
C ILE A 65 -4.86 -6.67 -14.53
N SER A 66 -4.24 -6.63 -13.35
CA SER A 66 -4.09 -7.78 -12.45
C SER A 66 -4.75 -7.52 -11.11
N ASP A 67 -4.94 -8.59 -10.34
CA ASP A 67 -5.53 -8.55 -9.01
C ASP A 67 -4.92 -9.64 -8.12
N GLY A 68 -5.09 -9.49 -6.82
CA GLY A 68 -4.64 -10.50 -5.87
C GLY A 68 -4.76 -10.05 -4.42
N SER A 69 -3.93 -10.67 -3.58
CA SER A 69 -3.83 -10.37 -2.16
C SER A 69 -2.39 -10.03 -1.78
N VAL A 70 -2.23 -9.22 -0.75
CA VAL A 70 -0.94 -8.93 -0.12
C VAL A 70 -1.09 -8.95 1.41
N VAL A 71 -0.11 -9.54 2.07
CA VAL A 71 0.04 -9.51 3.53
C VAL A 71 1.29 -8.71 3.86
N LEU A 72 1.15 -7.73 4.74
CA LEU A 72 2.21 -6.81 5.14
C LEU A 72 2.49 -6.94 6.63
N ASN A 73 3.76 -6.95 6.98
CA ASN A 73 4.22 -6.73 8.35
C ASN A 73 4.53 -5.26 8.53
N ILE A 74 4.04 -4.66 9.62
CA ILE A 74 4.36 -3.29 9.98
C ILE A 74 5.46 -3.27 11.04
N SER A 75 6.46 -2.41 10.86
CA SER A 75 7.49 -2.21 11.88
C SER A 75 6.91 -1.57 13.15
N ASP A 76 7.56 -1.79 14.30
CA ASP A 76 7.13 -1.23 15.59
C ASP A 76 6.98 0.31 15.57
N SER A 77 7.75 0.99 14.72
CA SER A 77 7.68 2.45 14.55
C SER A 77 6.52 2.93 13.68
N GLY A 78 5.86 2.02 12.97
CA GLY A 78 4.83 2.32 11.96
C GLY A 78 5.37 3.14 10.78
N GLN A 79 6.69 3.13 10.54
CA GLN A 79 7.32 3.88 9.45
C GLN A 79 7.77 3.01 8.27
N GLU A 80 7.76 1.68 8.43
CA GLU A 80 8.10 0.75 7.36
C GLU A 80 7.05 -0.38 7.31
N MET A 81 6.68 -0.78 6.09
CA MET A 81 5.90 -2.00 5.86
C MET A 81 6.71 -2.94 4.96
N THR A 82 6.71 -4.22 5.26
CA THR A 82 7.36 -5.25 4.43
C THR A 82 6.34 -6.26 3.96
N VAL A 83 6.48 -6.73 2.71
CA VAL A 83 5.61 -7.78 2.18
C VAL A 83 6.01 -9.13 2.75
N GLU A 84 5.07 -9.77 3.45
CA GLU A 84 5.21 -11.13 3.95
C GLU A 84 4.82 -12.16 2.87
N SER A 85 3.66 -11.97 2.25
CA SER A 85 3.17 -12.84 1.18
C SER A 85 2.30 -12.08 0.20
N GLN A 86 2.19 -12.58 -1.03
CA GLN A 86 1.45 -11.92 -2.10
C GLN A 86 1.06 -12.88 -3.23
N THR A 87 0.01 -12.52 -3.97
CA THR A 87 -0.42 -13.16 -5.22
C THR A 87 -0.58 -12.12 -6.34
N GLY A 88 -0.99 -12.54 -7.54
CA GLY A 88 -1.33 -11.59 -8.61
C GLY A 88 -0.16 -10.87 -9.27
N GLY A 89 1.09 -11.21 -8.92
CA GLY A 89 2.27 -10.55 -9.47
C GLY A 89 2.63 -9.21 -8.81
N PHE A 90 2.14 -8.94 -7.60
CA PHE A 90 2.43 -7.69 -6.87
C PHE A 90 3.95 -7.39 -6.80
N GLY A 91 4.38 -6.21 -7.24
CA GLY A 91 5.81 -5.93 -7.48
C GLY A 91 6.58 -5.42 -6.26
N SER A 92 5.91 -4.78 -5.31
CA SER A 92 6.56 -4.07 -4.20
C SER A 92 7.05 -5.02 -3.11
N ARG A 93 8.07 -4.62 -2.35
CA ARG A 93 8.64 -5.44 -1.25
C ARG A 93 8.74 -4.71 0.08
N VAL A 94 9.08 -3.43 0.04
CA VAL A 94 9.26 -2.60 1.23
C VAL A 94 8.72 -1.21 0.95
N PHE A 95 7.94 -0.68 1.89
CA PHE A 95 7.32 0.63 1.84
C PHE A 95 7.83 1.50 2.98
N GLN A 96 8.05 2.78 2.72
CA GLN A 96 8.46 3.75 3.74
C GLN A 96 7.47 4.91 3.79
N LYS A 97 7.04 5.30 4.99
CA LYS A 97 6.16 6.44 5.19
C LYS A 97 6.95 7.72 4.95
N ILE A 98 6.46 8.60 4.08
CA ILE A 98 7.14 9.85 3.71
C ILE A 98 6.38 11.10 4.12
N GLU A 99 5.06 11.02 4.26
CA GLU A 99 4.24 12.14 4.72
C GLU A 99 3.16 11.63 5.68
N LYS A 100 3.07 12.24 6.85
CA LYS A 100 1.90 12.13 7.72
C LYS A 100 0.93 13.23 7.30
N LEU A 101 -0.35 12.91 7.14
CA LEU A 101 -1.37 13.94 6.98
C LEU A 101 -1.32 14.84 8.22
N VAL A 102 -1.03 16.12 8.01
CA VAL A 102 -1.20 17.15 9.03
C VAL A 102 -2.68 17.53 8.97
N GLU A 103 -3.41 17.33 10.05
CA GLU A 103 -4.79 17.81 10.14
C GLU A 103 -4.78 19.34 10.01
N ALA A 104 -5.63 19.85 9.12
CA ALA A 104 -5.82 21.28 8.87
C ALA A 104 -6.66 21.94 9.97
#